data_AF-A0A1L1PHT7-F1
#
_entry.id   AF-A0A1L1PHT7-F1
#
_cell.length_a   1.000
_cell.length_b   1.000
_cell.length_c   1.000
_cell.angle_alpha   90.00
_cell.angle_beta   90.00
_cell.angle_gamma   90.00
#
_symmetry.space_group_name_H-M   'P 1'
#
loop_
_entity.id
_entity.type
_entity.pdbx_description
1 polymer ?
#
loop_
_entity_poly.entity_id
_entity_poly.type
_entity_poly.pdbx_seq_one_letter_code
_entity_poly.pdbx_strand_id
1 'polypeptide(L)'
;MQLFKNNAFSTLAAAIDNVEGTLTVASGQGDKFPEVVAPHFVMVTLQDASNNIEIVKVTSRLGGADTMAVERAQEGTTARAWNLGDIVELRVTAFGLQPLQVFAGAATAQAMRDAMAVPSRTGGDASGTWGISISGVAATATALATPRNINGTPFNGAANITTSYWGTARSLTVGAQTRSVDGSANVSFSHSEIDVPRRDGTGATGNWGINILGNASTATLAAGALSLTSTATIHSNATAVTQAAKNATTQVATTAFVDRLRSLLPGITSGPLAETERGSACHANGNITVPANVFSADDVVTIYNNTAGAISIIQGAGLTLRLVATATTGTRGLLARGMATIFFVSATEAVVSGAGVT
;
A
#
# COMPACT_ATOMS: atom_id res chain seq x y z
N MET A 1 19.07 -19.32 74.69
CA MET A 1 18.02 -18.28 74.52
C MET A 1 17.31 -18.08 75.87
N GLN A 2 16.83 -16.87 76.18
CA GLN A 2 16.09 -16.62 77.43
C GLN A 2 14.72 -17.33 77.40
N LEU A 3 14.37 -18.03 78.47
CA LEU A 3 13.09 -18.70 78.66
C LEU A 3 12.13 -17.81 79.45
N PHE A 4 10.84 -17.93 79.13
CA PHE A 4 9.77 -17.23 79.82
C PHE A 4 8.67 -18.22 80.22
N LYS A 5 8.04 -17.96 81.37
CA LYS A 5 6.84 -18.65 81.83
C LYS A 5 5.91 -17.63 82.46
N ASN A 6 4.62 -17.72 82.17
CA ASN A 6 3.64 -16.76 82.66
C ASN A 6 3.53 -16.87 84.19
N ASN A 7 3.52 -15.73 84.87
CA ASN A 7 3.22 -15.61 86.30
C ASN A 7 4.14 -16.45 87.22
N ALA A 8 5.42 -16.61 86.86
CA ALA A 8 6.37 -17.34 87.69
C ALA A 8 6.78 -16.51 88.92
N PHE A 9 6.19 -16.85 90.06
CA PHE A 9 6.36 -16.17 91.34
C PHE A 9 6.52 -17.17 92.48
N SER A 10 7.45 -16.89 93.39
CA SER A 10 7.63 -17.58 94.66
C SER A 10 8.33 -16.67 95.68
N THR A 11 8.67 -17.22 96.84
CA THR A 11 9.54 -16.60 97.83
C THR A 11 10.77 -17.45 98.09
N LEU A 12 11.81 -16.85 98.64
CA LEU A 12 13.05 -17.52 98.98
C LEU A 12 12.86 -18.44 100.20
N ALA A 13 13.25 -19.71 100.09
CA ALA A 13 13.08 -20.71 101.14
C ALA A 13 14.16 -20.68 102.24
N ALA A 14 15.26 -19.98 102.01
CA ALA A 14 16.36 -19.78 102.95
C ALA A 14 17.07 -18.46 102.65
N ALA A 15 17.64 -17.79 103.65
CA ALA A 15 18.44 -16.59 103.40
C ALA A 15 19.65 -16.93 102.52
N ILE A 16 20.05 -16.00 101.66
CA ILE A 16 21.28 -16.11 100.86
C ILE A 16 22.18 -14.88 101.05
N ASP A 17 23.49 -15.05 100.94
CA ASP A 17 24.47 -13.97 100.94
C ASP A 17 24.64 -13.33 99.54
N ASN A 18 25.59 -12.41 99.41
CA ASN A 18 25.83 -11.67 98.16
C ASN A 18 26.74 -12.39 97.15
N VAL A 19 27.20 -13.60 97.44
CA VAL A 19 28.06 -14.41 96.56
C VAL A 19 27.51 -15.81 96.27
N GLU A 20 26.44 -16.23 96.95
CA GLU A 20 25.79 -17.53 96.73
C GLU A 20 25.33 -17.71 95.28
N GLY A 21 25.80 -18.81 94.67
CA GLY A 21 25.50 -19.22 93.31
C GLY A 21 24.28 -20.13 93.18
N THR A 22 23.54 -20.32 94.28
CA THR A 22 22.29 -21.08 94.30
C THR A 22 21.23 -20.32 95.06
N LEU A 23 19.99 -20.40 94.60
CA LEU A 23 18.82 -19.97 95.36
C LEU A 23 17.80 -21.10 95.41
N THR A 24 17.03 -21.17 96.49
CA THR A 24 15.94 -22.15 96.63
C THR A 24 14.63 -21.41 96.86
N VAL A 25 13.61 -21.71 96.06
CA VAL A 25 12.28 -21.14 96.23
C VAL A 25 11.45 -21.97 97.22
N ALA A 26 10.33 -21.42 97.71
CA ALA A 26 9.41 -22.13 98.59
C ALA A 26 9.06 -23.54 98.07
N SER A 27 8.93 -24.50 98.99
CA SER A 27 8.73 -25.91 98.65
C SER A 27 7.59 -26.15 97.67
N GLY A 28 7.85 -26.93 96.63
CA GLY A 28 6.91 -27.30 95.56
C GLY A 28 6.61 -26.17 94.57
N GLN A 29 7.33 -25.04 94.63
CA GLN A 29 7.09 -23.88 93.78
C GLN A 29 8.11 -23.74 92.64
N GLY A 30 9.16 -24.55 92.60
CA GLY A 30 10.18 -24.49 91.55
C GLY A 30 9.60 -24.68 90.14
N ASP A 31 8.59 -25.54 89.99
CA ASP A 31 7.91 -25.78 88.71
C ASP A 31 7.10 -24.58 88.21
N LYS A 32 6.91 -23.53 89.00
CA LYS A 32 6.36 -22.27 88.50
C LYS A 32 7.31 -21.55 87.55
N PHE A 33 8.61 -21.83 87.64
CA PHE A 33 9.63 -21.31 86.74
C PHE A 33 9.91 -22.29 85.59
N PRO A 34 10.53 -21.84 84.48
CA PRO A 34 10.97 -22.75 83.42
C PRO A 34 11.93 -23.82 83.94
N GLU A 35 11.90 -25.00 83.33
CA GLU A 35 13.05 -25.90 83.40
C GLU A 35 14.20 -25.29 82.59
N VAL A 36 15.40 -25.22 83.17
CA VAL A 36 16.55 -24.53 82.59
C VAL A 36 17.69 -25.52 82.43
N VAL A 37 18.08 -25.72 81.17
CA VAL A 37 19.25 -26.52 80.78
C VAL A 37 20.07 -25.69 79.79
N ALA A 38 21.40 -25.74 79.90
CA ALA A 38 22.30 -25.04 79.00
C ALA A 38 21.98 -25.38 77.51
N PRO A 39 22.00 -24.40 76.59
CA PRO A 39 22.43 -23.00 76.73
C PRO A 39 21.29 -22.01 77.06
N HIS A 40 20.16 -22.49 77.57
CA HIS A 40 19.05 -21.64 77.97
C HIS A 40 19.31 -21.02 79.35
N PHE A 41 18.65 -19.91 79.62
CA PHE A 41 18.67 -19.24 80.92
C PHE A 41 17.33 -18.53 81.16
N VAL A 42 17.06 -18.13 82.40
CA VAL A 42 15.94 -17.24 82.72
C VAL A 42 16.42 -16.13 83.64
N MET A 43 15.96 -14.91 83.41
CA MET A 43 16.20 -13.78 84.32
C MET A 43 15.11 -13.77 85.39
N VAL A 44 15.53 -13.77 86.65
CA VAL A 44 14.67 -13.73 87.82
C VAL A 44 15.04 -12.51 88.64
N THR A 45 14.05 -11.84 89.20
CA THR A 45 14.18 -10.67 90.05
C THR A 45 13.96 -11.07 91.50
N LEU A 46 14.94 -10.76 92.34
CA LEU A 46 14.82 -10.80 93.79
C LEU A 46 14.35 -9.44 94.29
N GLN A 47 13.41 -9.42 95.22
CA GLN A 47 12.91 -8.18 95.82
C GLN A 47 12.54 -8.35 97.29
N ASP A 48 12.94 -7.38 98.10
CA ASP A 48 12.65 -7.33 99.54
C ASP A 48 11.47 -6.38 99.83
N ALA A 49 11.03 -6.35 101.08
CA ALA A 49 9.97 -5.45 101.54
C ALA A 49 10.34 -3.95 101.44
N SER A 50 11.62 -3.62 101.27
CA SER A 50 12.11 -2.25 101.08
C SER A 50 12.22 -1.84 99.60
N ASN A 51 11.77 -2.70 98.68
CA ASN A 51 11.88 -2.53 97.22
C ASN A 51 13.32 -2.48 96.69
N ASN A 52 14.29 -3.02 97.43
CA ASN A 52 15.58 -3.31 96.83
C ASN A 52 15.40 -4.43 95.81
N ILE A 53 16.10 -4.34 94.68
CA ILE A 53 15.98 -5.30 93.56
C ILE A 53 17.36 -5.79 93.13
N GLU A 54 17.44 -7.09 92.83
CA GLU A 54 18.55 -7.70 92.07
C GLU A 54 17.98 -8.56 90.95
N ILE A 55 18.57 -8.47 89.77
CA ILE A 55 18.28 -9.38 88.66
C ILE A 55 19.37 -10.45 88.65
N VAL A 56 18.96 -11.72 88.68
CA VAL A 56 19.85 -12.88 88.64
C VAL A 56 19.53 -13.72 87.40
N LYS A 57 20.57 -14.35 86.84
CA LYS A 57 20.43 -15.24 85.70
C LYS A 57 20.47 -16.68 86.19
N VAL A 58 19.33 -17.37 86.10
CA VAL A 58 19.26 -18.80 86.38
C VAL A 58 19.85 -19.56 85.20
N THR A 59 20.89 -20.34 85.46
CA THR A 59 21.63 -21.12 84.44
C THR A 59 21.26 -22.59 84.45
N SER A 60 20.70 -23.09 85.56
CA SER A 60 20.14 -24.45 85.61
C SER A 60 19.04 -24.60 86.65
N ARG A 61 18.00 -25.36 86.30
CA ARG A 61 16.94 -25.83 87.19
C ARG A 61 16.30 -27.06 86.56
N LEU A 62 16.35 -28.20 87.24
CA LEU A 62 15.74 -29.46 86.77
C LEU A 62 14.23 -29.47 87.04
N GLY A 63 13.44 -30.19 86.24
CA GLY A 63 12.02 -30.44 86.52
C GLY A 63 11.80 -30.99 87.93
N GLY A 64 10.78 -30.50 88.63
CA GLY A 64 10.50 -30.86 90.03
C GLY A 64 11.47 -30.31 91.09
N ALA A 65 12.58 -29.65 90.72
CA ALA A 65 13.51 -29.05 91.69
C ALA A 65 13.06 -27.66 92.18
N ASP A 66 13.19 -27.38 93.48
CA ASP A 66 12.96 -26.05 94.07
C ASP A 66 14.25 -25.19 94.11
N THR A 67 15.41 -25.80 93.85
CA THR A 67 16.72 -25.13 93.84
C THR A 67 17.14 -24.79 92.41
N MET A 68 17.75 -23.61 92.25
CA MET A 68 18.20 -23.02 91.00
C MET A 68 19.66 -22.60 91.11
N ALA A 69 20.47 -22.90 90.10
CA ALA A 69 21.82 -22.33 89.98
C ALA A 69 21.73 -20.96 89.32
N VAL A 70 22.41 -19.97 89.88
CA VAL A 70 22.28 -18.57 89.48
C VAL A 70 23.62 -17.87 89.33
N GLU A 71 23.68 -16.98 88.35
CA GLU A 71 24.69 -15.93 88.24
C GLU A 71 24.08 -14.63 88.78
N ARG A 72 24.75 -14.02 89.76
CA ARG A 72 24.28 -12.84 90.50
C ARG A 72 24.51 -11.53 89.73
N ALA A 73 23.94 -10.41 90.20
CA ALA A 73 24.21 -9.05 89.72
C ALA A 73 24.10 -8.84 88.19
N GLN A 74 23.01 -9.30 87.58
CA GLN A 74 22.79 -9.15 86.15
C GLN A 74 22.19 -7.79 85.80
N GLU A 75 22.35 -7.41 84.53
CA GLU A 75 21.73 -6.22 83.93
C GLU A 75 21.99 -4.91 84.69
N GLY A 76 23.17 -4.78 85.30
CA GLY A 76 23.59 -3.58 86.04
C GLY A 76 23.05 -3.49 87.47
N THR A 77 22.35 -4.51 87.96
CA THR A 77 21.98 -4.61 89.38
C THR A 77 23.17 -5.03 90.25
N THR A 78 23.09 -4.80 91.56
CA THR A 78 24.16 -5.15 92.51
C THR A 78 23.76 -6.36 93.34
N ALA A 79 24.67 -7.33 93.51
CA ALA A 79 24.44 -8.50 94.36
C ALA A 79 24.30 -8.12 95.84
N ARG A 80 23.28 -8.67 96.52
CA ARG A 80 22.95 -8.38 97.92
C ARG A 80 22.68 -9.66 98.71
N ALA A 81 22.72 -9.54 100.04
CA ALA A 81 22.15 -10.57 100.90
C ALA A 81 20.61 -10.46 100.88
N TRP A 82 19.93 -11.59 100.86
CA TRP A 82 18.47 -11.71 100.85
C TRP A 82 18.01 -12.59 102.00
N ASN A 83 16.85 -12.28 102.56
CA ASN A 83 16.26 -13.01 103.66
C ASN A 83 15.28 -14.08 103.17
N LEU A 84 15.04 -15.09 104.02
CA LEU A 84 13.93 -16.02 103.82
C LEU A 84 12.61 -15.24 103.68
N GLY A 85 11.81 -15.62 102.69
CA GLY A 85 10.53 -14.98 102.40
C GLY A 85 10.62 -13.82 101.40
N ASP A 86 11.81 -13.35 101.03
CA ASP A 86 11.97 -12.34 99.97
C ASP A 86 11.44 -12.88 98.63
N ILE A 87 10.95 -11.98 97.79
CA ILE A 87 10.26 -12.33 96.54
C ILE A 87 11.27 -12.86 95.52
N VAL A 88 10.86 -13.91 94.81
CA VAL A 88 11.55 -14.47 93.63
C VAL A 88 10.55 -14.46 92.48
N GLU A 89 10.80 -13.67 91.44
CA GLU A 89 9.84 -13.51 90.34
C GLU A 89 10.51 -13.44 88.98
N LEU A 90 9.97 -14.12 87.98
CA LEU A 90 10.38 -13.91 86.59
C LEU A 90 9.72 -12.64 86.06
N ARG A 91 10.50 -11.58 85.88
CA ARG A 91 10.04 -10.32 85.29
C ARG A 91 10.62 -10.13 83.89
N VAL A 92 9.86 -9.44 83.04
CA VAL A 92 10.42 -8.90 81.80
C VAL A 92 11.37 -7.77 82.16
N THR A 93 12.59 -7.82 81.64
CA THR A 93 13.62 -6.83 81.94
C THR A 93 13.80 -5.83 80.80
N ALA A 94 14.28 -4.63 81.12
CA ALA A 94 14.53 -3.58 80.13
C ALA A 94 15.56 -4.04 79.08
N PHE A 95 16.62 -4.74 79.50
CA PHE A 95 17.63 -5.29 78.60
C PHE A 95 17.04 -6.38 77.69
N GLY A 96 16.16 -7.24 78.23
CA GLY A 96 15.44 -8.24 77.44
C GLY A 96 14.53 -7.65 76.36
N LEU A 97 14.01 -6.43 76.55
CA LEU A 97 13.17 -5.73 75.57
C LEU A 97 13.95 -4.84 74.59
N GLN A 98 15.21 -4.52 74.85
CA GLN A 98 16.01 -3.64 74.00
C GLN A 98 16.13 -4.08 72.53
N PRO A 99 16.24 -5.39 72.20
CA PRO A 99 16.26 -5.85 70.81
C PRO A 99 14.94 -5.59 70.05
N LEU A 100 13.83 -5.40 70.76
CA LEU A 100 12.58 -4.92 70.19
C LEU A 100 12.70 -3.40 69.99
N GLN A 101 13.47 -3.01 68.97
CA GLN A 101 13.79 -1.62 68.59
C GLN A 101 12.56 -0.70 68.41
N VAL A 102 11.36 -1.27 68.42
CA VAL A 102 10.06 -0.59 68.38
C VAL A 102 9.85 0.38 69.56
N PHE A 103 10.48 0.15 70.73
CA PHE A 103 10.29 1.00 71.91
C PHE A 103 11.38 2.05 72.14
N ALA A 104 12.49 2.00 71.40
CA ALA A 104 13.55 2.98 71.53
C ALA A 104 13.21 4.26 70.72
N GLY A 105 12.55 5.23 71.35
CA GLY A 105 12.41 6.59 70.82
C GLY A 105 11.28 6.84 69.83
N ALA A 106 10.39 5.87 69.57
CA ALA A 106 9.24 6.09 68.71
C ALA A 106 8.12 6.85 69.45
N ALA A 107 8.11 8.19 69.33
CA ALA A 107 7.08 9.04 69.94
C ALA A 107 5.72 9.00 69.23
N THR A 108 5.63 8.36 68.05
CA THR A 108 4.41 8.29 67.24
C THR A 108 4.32 6.96 66.48
N ALA A 109 3.10 6.60 66.08
CA ALA A 109 2.86 5.47 65.18
C ALA A 109 3.58 5.63 63.82
N GLN A 110 3.92 6.86 63.40
CA GLN A 110 4.72 7.10 62.19
C GLN A 110 6.18 6.65 62.41
N ALA A 111 6.80 7.03 63.52
CA ALA A 111 8.17 6.62 63.83
C ALA A 111 8.33 5.10 63.93
N MET A 112 7.32 4.40 64.46
CA MET A 112 7.29 2.92 64.46
C MET A 112 7.22 2.35 63.03
N ARG A 113 6.41 2.95 62.15
CA ARG A 113 6.31 2.53 60.74
C ARG A 113 7.62 2.76 59.99
N ASP A 114 8.26 3.90 60.23
CA ASP A 114 9.54 4.27 59.61
C ASP A 114 10.66 3.31 60.04
N ALA A 115 10.76 3.02 61.34
CA ALA A 115 11.74 2.07 61.88
C ALA A 115 11.56 0.64 61.32
N MET A 116 10.31 0.25 61.01
CA MET A 116 9.98 -1.04 60.42
C MET A 116 9.96 -1.02 58.88
N ALA A 117 10.23 0.13 58.25
CA ALA A 117 10.15 0.35 56.81
C ALA A 117 8.82 -0.12 56.18
N VAL A 118 7.69 0.03 56.90
CA VAL A 118 6.38 -0.44 56.42
C VAL A 118 5.79 0.59 55.45
N PRO A 119 5.50 0.22 54.18
CA PRO A 119 4.88 1.13 53.23
C PRO A 119 3.53 1.67 53.74
N SER A 120 3.28 2.97 53.52
CA SER A 120 1.98 3.58 53.79
C SER A 120 0.88 3.00 52.88
N ARG A 121 -0.41 3.13 53.28
CA ARG A 121 -1.56 2.64 52.48
C ARG A 121 -1.64 3.29 51.09
N THR A 122 -1.00 4.44 50.91
CA THR A 122 -0.89 5.19 49.65
C THR A 122 0.41 4.92 48.89
N GLY A 123 1.29 4.06 49.42
CA GLY A 123 2.56 3.69 48.78
C GLY A 123 3.62 4.79 48.74
N GLY A 124 3.42 5.90 49.45
CA GLY A 124 4.28 7.09 49.38
C GLY A 124 5.72 6.88 49.88
N ASP A 125 5.97 5.81 50.63
CA ASP A 125 7.24 5.54 51.31
C ASP A 125 7.83 4.18 50.94
N ALA A 126 7.29 3.52 49.91
CA ALA A 126 7.82 2.26 49.40
C ALA A 126 9.15 2.51 48.67
N SER A 127 10.25 2.48 49.42
CA SER A 127 11.60 2.44 48.86
C SER A 127 12.09 0.98 48.80
N GLY A 128 12.61 0.54 47.65
CA GLY A 128 13.07 -0.84 47.41
C GLY A 128 12.12 -1.71 46.56
N THR A 129 12.44 -3.00 46.43
CA THR A 129 11.66 -3.96 45.63
C THR A 129 10.56 -4.61 46.47
N TRP A 130 9.38 -3.99 46.47
CA TRP A 130 8.20 -4.53 47.15
C TRP A 130 7.28 -5.23 46.13
N GLY A 131 6.82 -6.44 46.45
CA GLY A 131 5.77 -7.13 45.69
C GLY A 131 4.40 -6.48 45.94
N ILE A 132 4.18 -5.28 45.40
CA ILE A 132 2.92 -4.56 45.57
C ILE A 132 1.90 -5.10 44.56
N SER A 133 0.88 -5.79 45.06
CA SER A 133 -0.28 -6.16 44.26
C SER A 133 -1.19 -4.95 44.05
N ILE A 134 -1.15 -4.37 42.86
CA ILE A 134 -2.04 -3.27 42.46
C ILE A 134 -3.31 -3.87 41.86
N SER A 135 -4.47 -3.66 42.48
CA SER A 135 -5.76 -4.17 41.98
C SER A 135 -6.40 -3.25 40.92
N GLY A 136 -5.71 -2.17 40.53
CA GLY A 136 -6.17 -1.17 39.57
C GLY A 136 -5.00 -0.58 38.76
N VAL A 137 -5.27 0.49 38.02
CA VAL A 137 -4.24 1.21 37.26
C VAL A 137 -3.41 2.13 38.17
N ALA A 138 -2.11 2.27 37.89
CA ALA A 138 -1.29 3.27 38.57
C ALA A 138 -1.84 4.68 38.26
N ALA A 139 -2.03 5.52 39.29
CA ALA A 139 -2.59 6.85 39.13
C ALA A 139 -1.76 7.74 38.19
N THR A 140 -0.44 7.53 38.12
CA THR A 140 0.51 8.27 37.28
C THR A 140 1.62 7.36 36.76
N ALA A 141 1.32 6.48 35.79
CA ALA A 141 2.39 5.81 35.03
C ALA A 141 2.92 6.77 33.96
N THR A 142 4.08 7.39 34.18
CA THR A 142 4.65 8.40 33.26
C THR A 142 5.27 7.75 32.02
N ALA A 143 5.85 6.55 32.15
CA ALA A 143 6.36 5.75 31.04
C ALA A 143 6.54 4.26 31.42
N LEU A 144 6.54 3.36 30.44
CA LEU A 144 7.04 1.99 30.62
C LEU A 144 8.56 2.04 30.84
N ALA A 145 9.03 1.39 31.92
CA ALA A 145 10.46 1.29 32.24
C ALA A 145 11.28 0.66 31.10
N THR A 146 10.71 -0.33 30.42
CA THR A 146 11.27 -0.90 29.19
C THR A 146 10.26 -0.64 28.06
N PRO A 147 10.60 0.20 27.06
CA PRO A 147 9.75 0.42 25.91
C PRO A 147 9.38 -0.89 25.22
N ARG A 148 8.23 -0.90 24.55
CA ARG A 148 7.83 -2.01 23.67
C ARG A 148 7.82 -1.51 22.23
N ASN A 149 8.37 -2.30 21.32
CA ASN A 149 8.33 -1.94 19.90
C ASN A 149 6.91 -2.17 19.36
N ILE A 150 6.30 -1.11 18.85
CA ILE A 150 5.04 -1.15 18.10
C ILE A 150 5.39 -0.82 16.65
N ASN A 151 5.28 -1.82 15.77
CA ASN A 151 5.58 -1.71 14.34
C ASN A 151 6.90 -0.96 14.07
N GLY A 152 7.99 -1.43 14.70
CA GLY A 152 9.32 -0.86 14.56
C GLY A 152 9.64 0.34 15.46
N THR A 153 8.65 1.05 15.99
CA THR A 153 8.87 2.22 16.86
C THR A 153 8.83 1.83 18.34
N PRO A 154 9.89 2.08 19.14
CA PRO A 154 9.84 1.93 20.59
C PRO A 154 8.79 2.88 21.20
N PHE A 155 7.88 2.34 21.99
CA PHE A 155 6.84 3.08 22.68
C PHE A 155 6.91 2.84 24.19
N ASN A 156 6.97 3.93 24.94
CA ASN A 156 6.93 3.92 26.40
C ASN A 156 5.78 4.74 26.99
N GLY A 157 4.93 5.37 26.16
CA GLY A 157 3.79 6.16 26.64
C GLY A 157 4.09 7.63 27.00
N ALA A 158 5.33 8.10 26.87
CA ALA A 158 5.69 9.48 27.20
C ALA A 158 5.19 10.52 26.16
N ALA A 159 4.85 10.09 24.95
CA ALA A 159 4.31 10.92 23.87
C ALA A 159 3.40 10.08 22.96
N ASN A 160 2.66 10.75 22.06
CA ASN A 160 1.92 10.07 21.00
C ASN A 160 2.87 9.25 20.11
N ILE A 161 2.38 8.12 19.59
CA ILE A 161 3.18 7.23 18.74
C ILE A 161 3.02 7.55 17.25
N THR A 162 4.14 7.60 16.53
CA THR A 162 4.19 7.50 15.05
C THR A 162 5.00 6.26 14.70
N THR A 163 4.40 5.31 13.99
CA THR A 163 5.04 4.02 13.71
C THR A 163 5.92 4.08 12.46
N SER A 164 7.01 3.31 12.45
CA SER A 164 7.89 3.17 11.28
C SER A 164 7.25 2.33 10.18
N TYR A 165 6.41 1.38 10.57
CA TYR A 165 5.60 0.53 9.69
C TYR A 165 4.14 0.57 10.12
N TRP A 166 3.21 0.24 9.23
CA TRP A 166 1.79 0.06 9.55
C TRP A 166 1.50 -1.31 10.16
N GLY A 167 2.41 -2.27 10.00
CA GLY A 167 2.30 -3.62 10.54
C GLY A 167 3.07 -4.63 9.68
N THR A 168 2.68 -5.90 9.75
CA THR A 168 3.20 -6.94 8.83
C THR A 168 2.87 -6.56 7.38
N ALA A 169 3.86 -6.64 6.50
CA ALA A 169 3.72 -6.28 5.10
C ALA A 169 2.61 -7.09 4.42
N ARG A 170 1.78 -6.40 3.63
CA ARG A 170 0.67 -6.99 2.87
C ARG A 170 0.90 -6.82 1.38
N SER A 171 0.28 -7.68 0.59
CA SER A 171 0.31 -7.56 -0.87
C SER A 171 -0.75 -6.56 -1.35
N LEU A 172 -0.33 -5.56 -2.12
CA LEU A 172 -1.20 -4.67 -2.88
C LEU A 172 -1.05 -5.00 -4.36
N THR A 173 -2.15 -5.35 -5.01
CA THR A 173 -2.19 -5.64 -6.45
C THR A 173 -2.92 -4.52 -7.17
N VAL A 174 -2.28 -3.96 -8.20
CA VAL A 174 -2.87 -2.97 -9.10
C VAL A 174 -2.55 -3.38 -10.54
N GLY A 175 -3.59 -3.56 -11.36
CA GLY A 175 -3.43 -4.16 -12.68
C GLY A 175 -2.83 -5.57 -12.58
N ALA A 176 -1.76 -5.82 -13.31
CA ALA A 176 -1.06 -7.11 -13.31
C ALA A 176 0.09 -7.19 -12.28
N GLN A 177 0.41 -6.09 -11.57
CA GLN A 177 1.53 -6.04 -10.64
C GLN A 177 1.10 -6.17 -9.19
N THR A 178 1.88 -6.92 -8.41
CA THR A 178 1.73 -7.02 -6.96
C THR A 178 2.99 -6.49 -6.27
N ARG A 179 2.80 -5.62 -5.26
CA ARG A 179 3.88 -5.07 -4.43
C ARG A 179 3.61 -5.35 -2.97
N SER A 180 4.66 -5.50 -2.18
CA SER A 180 4.55 -5.58 -0.72
C SER A 180 4.47 -4.15 -0.16
N VAL A 181 3.51 -3.90 0.73
CA VAL A 181 3.27 -2.61 1.37
C VAL A 181 3.20 -2.77 2.88
N ASP A 182 3.97 -1.98 3.60
CA ASP A 182 4.02 -1.95 5.06
C ASP A 182 4.13 -0.52 5.61
N GLY A 183 4.02 0.50 4.76
CA GLY A 183 4.15 1.91 5.15
C GLY A 183 5.58 2.42 5.35
N SER A 184 6.61 1.60 5.09
CA SER A 184 8.02 2.00 5.23
C SER A 184 8.52 2.99 4.17
N ALA A 185 7.92 2.97 2.99
CA ALA A 185 8.36 3.76 1.84
C ALA A 185 7.19 4.06 0.89
N ASN A 186 7.41 5.04 0.00
CA ASN A 186 6.48 5.34 -1.07
C ASN A 186 6.41 4.18 -2.07
N VAL A 187 5.19 3.78 -2.42
CA VAL A 187 4.92 2.76 -3.44
C VAL A 187 4.40 3.47 -4.68
N SER A 188 5.00 3.19 -5.83
CA SER A 188 4.60 3.77 -7.11
C SER A 188 4.45 2.69 -8.17
N PHE A 189 3.52 2.90 -9.08
CA PHE A 189 3.28 2.06 -10.24
C PHE A 189 3.42 2.91 -11.50
N SER A 190 4.14 2.40 -12.48
CA SER A 190 4.26 3.03 -13.81
C SER A 190 3.02 2.75 -14.66
N HIS A 191 2.82 3.56 -15.69
CA HIS A 191 1.71 3.40 -16.64
C HIS A 191 1.65 2.00 -17.26
N SER A 192 2.80 1.43 -17.62
CA SER A 192 2.90 0.08 -18.19
C SER A 192 2.57 -1.03 -17.20
N GLU A 193 2.82 -0.82 -15.91
CA GLU A 193 2.53 -1.82 -14.87
C GLU A 193 1.04 -1.97 -14.60
N ILE A 194 0.28 -0.89 -14.80
CA ILE A 194 -1.18 -0.85 -14.60
C ILE A 194 -1.96 -0.80 -15.92
N ASP A 195 -1.26 -0.98 -17.04
CA ASP A 195 -1.80 -0.99 -18.40
C ASP A 195 -2.62 0.26 -18.75
N VAL A 196 -2.33 1.43 -18.17
CA VAL A 196 -3.07 2.67 -18.47
C VAL A 196 -2.38 3.51 -19.55
N PRO A 197 -3.09 3.95 -20.60
CA PRO A 197 -2.56 4.86 -21.60
C PRO A 197 -2.03 6.15 -20.98
N ARG A 198 -1.01 6.75 -21.62
CA ARG A 198 -0.57 8.11 -21.26
C ARG A 198 -1.54 9.16 -21.78
N ARG A 199 -1.49 10.37 -21.21
CA ARG A 199 -2.33 11.52 -21.62
C ARG A 199 -2.12 11.93 -23.09
N ASP A 200 -0.94 11.65 -23.65
CA ASP A 200 -0.62 11.88 -25.06
C ASP A 200 -1.10 10.75 -25.99
N GLY A 201 -1.82 9.77 -25.44
CA GLY A 201 -2.33 8.61 -26.18
C GLY A 201 -1.29 7.51 -26.45
N THR A 202 -0.05 7.66 -25.97
CA THR A 202 1.00 6.64 -26.14
C THR A 202 0.95 5.54 -25.09
N GLY A 203 1.49 4.36 -25.42
CA GLY A 203 1.62 3.25 -24.46
C GLY A 203 0.32 2.51 -24.13
N ALA A 204 -0.76 2.74 -24.88
CA ALA A 204 -1.93 1.87 -24.85
C ALA A 204 -1.59 0.55 -25.54
N THR A 205 -1.48 -0.53 -24.77
CA THR A 205 -1.44 -1.90 -25.30
C THR A 205 -2.83 -2.52 -25.24
N GLY A 206 -3.24 -3.24 -26.29
CA GLY A 206 -4.57 -3.84 -26.40
C GLY A 206 -5.67 -2.93 -26.98
N ASN A 207 -6.93 -3.36 -26.88
CA ASN A 207 -8.08 -2.66 -27.46
C ASN A 207 -8.64 -1.61 -26.48
N TRP A 208 -8.30 -0.35 -26.69
CA TRP A 208 -8.81 0.78 -25.88
C TRP A 208 -9.81 1.63 -26.68
N GLY A 209 -10.95 1.94 -26.08
CA GLY A 209 -11.86 2.97 -26.60
C GLY A 209 -11.31 4.37 -26.32
N ILE A 210 -10.33 4.83 -27.12
CA ILE A 210 -9.72 6.15 -26.94
C ILE A 210 -10.57 7.20 -27.67
N ASN A 211 -11.16 8.12 -26.90
CA ASN A 211 -11.82 9.31 -27.47
C ASN A 211 -10.77 10.42 -27.70
N ILE A 212 -10.42 10.67 -28.96
CA ILE A 212 -9.46 11.71 -29.34
C ILE A 212 -10.23 12.98 -29.71
N LEU A 213 -10.23 13.98 -28.82
CA LEU A 213 -10.84 15.30 -29.05
C LEU A 213 -10.02 16.22 -29.98
N GLY A 214 -8.81 15.80 -30.38
CA GLY A 214 -7.89 16.53 -31.25
C GLY A 214 -7.33 15.68 -32.38
N ASN A 215 -6.10 15.95 -32.80
CA ASN A 215 -5.43 15.19 -33.87
C ASN A 215 -4.52 14.11 -33.28
N ALA A 216 -4.61 12.88 -33.79
CA ALA A 216 -3.58 11.87 -33.54
C ALA A 216 -2.32 12.19 -34.36
N SER A 217 -1.15 12.20 -33.74
CA SER A 217 0.13 12.43 -34.43
C SER A 217 0.43 11.34 -35.46
N THR A 218 0.06 10.09 -35.15
CA THR A 218 0.10 8.94 -36.05
C THR A 218 -1.07 8.02 -35.74
N ALA A 219 -1.86 7.65 -36.76
CA ALA A 219 -2.89 6.62 -36.64
C ALA A 219 -2.63 5.57 -37.71
N THR A 220 -2.20 4.39 -37.28
CA THR A 220 -2.05 3.24 -38.18
C THR A 220 -3.33 2.43 -38.13
N LEU A 221 -4.12 2.48 -39.20
CA LEU A 221 -5.29 1.61 -39.34
C LEU A 221 -4.79 0.19 -39.61
N ALA A 222 -4.93 -0.70 -38.63
CA ALA A 222 -4.69 -2.12 -38.84
C ALA A 222 -5.79 -2.66 -39.74
N ALA A 223 -5.48 -2.87 -41.03
CA ALA A 223 -6.26 -3.60 -42.03
C ALA A 223 -7.79 -3.47 -41.88
N GLY A 224 -8.35 -2.32 -42.25
CA GLY A 224 -9.79 -2.09 -42.22
C GLY A 224 -10.19 -0.80 -42.94
N ALA A 225 -11.42 -0.75 -43.42
CA ALA A 225 -11.97 0.43 -44.08
C ALA A 225 -12.03 1.62 -43.10
N LEU A 226 -11.56 2.78 -43.55
CA LEU A 226 -11.77 4.05 -42.85
C LEU A 226 -13.25 4.42 -42.94
N SER A 227 -13.99 4.32 -41.83
CA SER A 227 -15.39 4.73 -41.74
C SER A 227 -15.47 6.17 -41.23
N LEU A 228 -15.82 7.11 -42.11
CA LEU A 228 -16.02 8.53 -41.80
C LEU A 228 -17.51 8.83 -41.76
N THR A 229 -18.02 9.31 -40.63
CA THR A 229 -19.44 9.68 -40.46
C THR A 229 -19.73 11.16 -40.78
N SER A 230 -18.71 11.93 -41.15
CA SER A 230 -18.80 13.36 -41.50
C SER A 230 -17.75 13.78 -42.54
N THR A 231 -17.79 15.05 -42.97
CA THR A 231 -16.82 15.62 -43.92
C THR A 231 -15.40 15.64 -43.33
N ALA A 232 -14.42 15.07 -44.04
CA ALA A 232 -13.02 15.07 -43.64
C ALA A 232 -12.06 15.34 -44.81
N THR A 233 -10.92 15.97 -44.50
CA THR A 233 -9.85 16.23 -45.45
C THR A 233 -8.78 15.15 -45.32
N ILE A 234 -8.64 14.30 -46.35
CA ILE A 234 -7.60 13.27 -46.41
C ILE A 234 -6.39 13.88 -47.14
N HIS A 235 -5.26 14.03 -46.44
CA HIS A 235 -4.03 14.63 -46.98
C HIS A 235 -3.14 13.63 -47.73
N SER A 236 -3.63 12.40 -47.99
CA SER A 236 -2.90 11.32 -48.66
C SER A 236 -3.62 10.84 -49.93
N ASN A 237 -2.91 10.01 -50.71
CA ASN A 237 -3.40 9.34 -51.90
C ASN A 237 -4.39 8.23 -51.55
N ALA A 238 -5.62 8.60 -51.17
CA ALA A 238 -6.71 7.64 -51.09
C ALA A 238 -7.02 7.09 -52.49
N THR A 239 -6.44 5.93 -52.84
CA THR A 239 -6.84 5.16 -54.02
C THR A 239 -8.19 4.51 -53.73
N ALA A 240 -9.27 5.22 -54.05
CA ALA A 240 -10.55 4.56 -54.27
C ALA A 240 -10.41 3.70 -55.52
N VAL A 241 -10.70 2.39 -55.41
CA VAL A 241 -10.81 1.52 -56.58
C VAL A 241 -12.12 1.90 -57.29
N THR A 242 -12.10 2.97 -58.07
CA THR A 242 -13.29 3.42 -58.81
C THR A 242 -13.45 2.56 -60.06
N GLN A 243 -14.40 1.62 -60.03
CA GLN A 243 -15.00 1.14 -61.27
C GLN A 243 -15.68 2.33 -61.95
N ALA A 244 -15.38 2.56 -63.22
CA ALA A 244 -16.06 3.54 -64.05
C ALA A 244 -17.50 3.07 -64.30
N ALA A 245 -18.39 3.31 -63.34
CA ALA A 245 -19.81 3.03 -63.46
C ALA A 245 -20.58 4.35 -63.42
N LYS A 246 -21.27 4.70 -64.51
CA LYS A 246 -22.38 5.66 -64.47
C LYS A 246 -23.58 5.01 -63.78
N ASN A 247 -23.51 4.88 -62.46
CA ASN A 247 -24.68 4.71 -61.61
C ASN A 247 -24.75 5.91 -60.64
N ALA A 248 -25.97 6.35 -60.35
CA ALA A 248 -26.31 7.70 -59.91
C ALA A 248 -25.84 8.14 -58.50
N THR A 249 -24.74 7.59 -57.98
CA THR A 249 -24.37 7.82 -56.57
C THR A 249 -22.86 7.96 -56.30
N THR A 250 -21.99 8.01 -57.31
CA THR A 250 -20.54 8.20 -57.07
C THR A 250 -19.92 9.20 -58.04
N GLN A 251 -19.78 10.46 -57.63
CA GLN A 251 -18.94 11.45 -58.33
C GLN A 251 -17.62 11.61 -57.57
N VAL A 252 -16.66 10.74 -57.84
CA VAL A 252 -15.24 11.13 -57.74
C VAL A 252 -14.57 10.73 -59.04
N ALA A 253 -14.91 11.46 -60.09
CA ALA A 253 -14.04 11.57 -61.23
C ALA A 253 -12.83 12.41 -60.81
N THR A 254 -11.60 11.92 -61.03
CA THR A 254 -10.42 12.78 -60.90
C THR A 254 -10.61 14.01 -61.80
N THR A 255 -10.01 15.15 -61.44
CA THR A 255 -10.07 16.38 -62.26
C THR A 255 -9.72 16.09 -63.73
N ALA A 256 -8.80 15.16 -63.97
CA ALA A 256 -8.45 14.68 -65.31
C ALA A 256 -9.61 14.02 -66.08
N PHE A 257 -10.51 13.24 -65.44
CA PHE A 257 -11.67 12.66 -66.12
C PHE A 257 -12.75 13.72 -66.40
N VAL A 258 -12.93 14.69 -65.48
CA VAL A 258 -13.86 15.80 -65.69
C VAL A 258 -13.37 16.74 -66.80
N ASP A 259 -12.05 17.00 -66.87
CA ASP A 259 -11.44 17.77 -67.94
C ASP A 259 -11.56 17.07 -69.30
N ARG A 260 -11.46 15.73 -69.32
CA ARG A 260 -11.67 14.89 -70.52
C ARG A 260 -13.11 14.88 -71.04
N LEU A 261 -14.10 15.23 -70.21
CA LEU A 261 -15.49 15.37 -70.65
C LEU A 261 -15.78 16.80 -71.17
N ARG A 262 -15.00 17.80 -70.75
CA ARG A 262 -15.22 19.23 -71.03
C ARG A 262 -14.56 19.73 -72.32
N SER A 263 -13.54 19.05 -72.82
CA SER A 263 -12.85 19.36 -74.07
C SER A 263 -12.60 18.09 -74.88
N LEU A 264 -12.82 18.13 -76.19
CA LEU A 264 -12.44 17.02 -77.08
C LEU A 264 -10.91 16.90 -77.08
N LEU A 265 -10.40 15.68 -76.90
CA LEU A 265 -8.95 15.41 -76.94
C LEU A 265 -8.40 15.73 -78.34
N PRO A 266 -7.15 16.21 -78.49
CA PRO A 266 -6.52 16.28 -79.81
C PRO A 266 -6.35 14.86 -80.36
N GLY A 267 -6.87 14.61 -81.55
CA GLY A 267 -6.75 13.32 -82.22
C GLY A 267 -5.62 13.26 -83.26
N ILE A 268 -5.54 12.17 -84.01
CA ILE A 268 -4.55 11.99 -85.07
C ILE A 268 -4.66 13.04 -86.19
N THR A 269 -3.56 13.24 -86.92
CA THR A 269 -3.50 14.17 -88.06
C THR A 269 -3.51 13.47 -89.43
N SER A 270 -3.27 12.16 -89.50
CA SER A 270 -3.38 11.35 -90.72
C SER A 270 -3.29 9.85 -90.40
N GLY A 271 -3.77 8.98 -91.28
CA GLY A 271 -3.65 7.53 -91.12
C GLY A 271 -4.87 6.87 -90.46
N PRO A 272 -4.77 5.61 -90.01
CA PRO A 272 -5.87 4.90 -89.39
C PRO A 272 -6.16 5.42 -87.99
N LEU A 273 -7.45 5.60 -87.67
CA LEU A 273 -7.90 5.90 -86.31
C LEU A 273 -7.55 4.74 -85.36
N ALA A 274 -7.14 5.06 -84.14
CA ALA A 274 -6.86 4.10 -83.07
C ALA A 274 -7.86 4.27 -81.91
N GLU A 275 -7.96 3.27 -81.03
CA GLU A 275 -8.85 3.31 -79.85
C GLU A 275 -8.67 4.56 -78.98
N THR A 276 -7.47 5.13 -78.97
CA THR A 276 -7.11 6.37 -78.27
C THR A 276 -7.87 7.59 -78.77
N GLU A 277 -8.42 7.55 -79.99
CA GLU A 277 -9.10 8.70 -80.60
C GLU A 277 -10.58 8.79 -80.23
N ARG A 278 -11.07 7.87 -79.39
CA ARG A 278 -12.44 7.92 -78.86
C ARG A 278 -12.66 9.24 -78.10
N GLY A 279 -13.68 10.00 -78.50
CA GLY A 279 -14.00 11.30 -77.91
C GLY A 279 -12.98 12.40 -78.25
N SER A 280 -12.16 12.20 -79.29
CA SER A 280 -11.20 13.19 -79.78
C SER A 280 -11.73 14.02 -80.96
N ALA A 281 -11.12 15.18 -81.18
CA ALA A 281 -11.18 15.99 -82.39
C ALA A 281 -9.85 15.86 -83.16
N CYS A 282 -9.86 15.08 -84.22
CA CYS A 282 -8.75 14.86 -85.15
C CYS A 282 -8.60 16.06 -86.10
N HIS A 283 -7.55 16.86 -85.95
CA HIS A 283 -7.20 17.91 -86.91
C HIS A 283 -6.38 17.30 -88.06
N ALA A 284 -7.09 16.76 -89.05
CA ALA A 284 -6.50 15.99 -90.14
C ALA A 284 -5.73 16.87 -91.14
N ASN A 285 -4.44 16.58 -91.30
CA ASN A 285 -3.54 17.13 -92.32
C ASN A 285 -3.41 16.20 -93.55
N GLY A 286 -4.13 15.07 -93.57
CA GLY A 286 -4.13 14.11 -94.66
C GLY A 286 -5.31 13.14 -94.54
N ASN A 287 -5.33 12.10 -95.37
CA ASN A 287 -6.42 11.12 -95.36
C ASN A 287 -6.49 10.38 -94.01
N ILE A 288 -7.72 10.13 -93.56
CA ILE A 288 -8.01 9.40 -92.32
C ILE A 288 -8.68 8.09 -92.68
N THR A 289 -8.16 6.97 -92.18
CA THR A 289 -8.80 5.66 -92.38
C THR A 289 -9.64 5.31 -91.15
N VAL A 290 -10.88 4.88 -91.38
CA VAL A 290 -11.79 4.41 -90.34
C VAL A 290 -11.71 2.88 -90.33
N PRO A 291 -11.04 2.25 -89.37
CA PRO A 291 -10.88 0.80 -89.33
C PRO A 291 -12.09 0.09 -88.72
N ALA A 292 -12.29 -1.18 -89.06
CA ALA A 292 -13.18 -2.08 -88.33
C ALA A 292 -12.50 -2.64 -87.07
N ASN A 293 -13.29 -3.00 -86.06
CA ASN A 293 -12.88 -3.67 -84.82
C ASN A 293 -11.91 -2.89 -83.92
N VAL A 294 -11.79 -1.58 -84.12
CA VAL A 294 -11.04 -0.67 -83.23
C VAL A 294 -12.00 0.09 -82.30
N PHE A 295 -13.15 0.51 -82.81
CA PHE A 295 -14.16 1.21 -82.01
C PHE A 295 -15.34 0.29 -81.71
N SER A 296 -16.07 0.59 -80.64
CA SER A 296 -17.30 -0.11 -80.24
C SER A 296 -18.53 0.73 -80.58
N ALA A 297 -19.72 0.15 -80.39
CA ALA A 297 -20.96 0.92 -80.46
C ALA A 297 -20.90 2.13 -79.49
N ASP A 298 -21.49 3.24 -79.91
CA ASP A 298 -21.58 4.53 -79.20
C ASP A 298 -20.29 5.36 -79.15
N ASP A 299 -19.24 4.92 -79.85
CA ASP A 299 -18.03 5.72 -80.01
C ASP A 299 -18.19 6.85 -81.00
N VAL A 300 -17.51 7.95 -80.68
CA VAL A 300 -17.53 9.17 -81.47
C VAL A 300 -16.11 9.65 -81.73
N VAL A 301 -15.85 10.02 -82.98
CA VAL A 301 -14.63 10.74 -83.39
C VAL A 301 -15.04 11.91 -84.26
N THR A 302 -14.55 13.11 -83.96
CA THR A 302 -14.72 14.27 -84.83
C THR A 302 -13.46 14.48 -85.65
N ILE A 303 -13.59 14.71 -86.94
CA ILE A 303 -12.53 14.99 -87.90
C ILE A 303 -12.73 16.40 -88.44
N TYR A 304 -11.72 17.23 -88.33
CA TYR A 304 -11.63 18.53 -88.99
C TYR A 304 -10.56 18.46 -90.07
N ASN A 305 -10.91 18.81 -91.32
CA ASN A 305 -9.94 18.89 -92.40
C ASN A 305 -9.09 20.17 -92.26
N ASN A 306 -7.89 20.02 -91.70
CA ASN A 306 -6.92 21.09 -91.52
C ASN A 306 -6.05 21.34 -92.77
N THR A 307 -6.40 20.77 -93.94
CA THR A 307 -5.73 21.06 -95.22
C THR A 307 -6.48 22.07 -96.10
N ALA A 308 -5.77 22.65 -97.08
CA ALA A 308 -6.33 23.56 -98.08
C ALA A 308 -7.07 22.85 -99.24
N GLY A 309 -7.05 21.51 -99.28
CA GLY A 309 -7.71 20.68 -100.28
C GLY A 309 -8.71 19.71 -99.67
N ALA A 310 -9.37 18.89 -100.48
CA ALA A 310 -10.20 17.80 -99.96
C ALA A 310 -9.32 16.64 -99.48
N ILE A 311 -9.68 16.03 -98.35
CA ILE A 311 -9.08 14.78 -97.85
C ILE A 311 -10.10 13.65 -97.95
N SER A 312 -9.63 12.40 -97.95
CA SER A 312 -10.49 11.23 -97.89
C SER A 312 -10.63 10.72 -96.47
N ILE A 313 -11.88 10.53 -96.04
CA ILE A 313 -12.26 9.65 -94.94
C ILE A 313 -12.43 8.26 -95.54
N ILE A 314 -11.38 7.47 -95.46
CA ILE A 314 -11.25 6.16 -96.09
C ILE A 314 -12.01 5.12 -95.28
N GLN A 315 -12.91 4.39 -95.93
CA GLN A 315 -13.50 3.19 -95.35
C GLN A 315 -12.42 2.11 -95.25
N GLY A 316 -12.04 1.72 -94.02
CA GLY A 316 -11.11 0.62 -93.79
C GLY A 316 -11.70 -0.73 -94.20
N ALA A 317 -10.83 -1.71 -94.41
CA ALA A 317 -11.26 -3.07 -94.73
C ALA A 317 -12.18 -3.64 -93.63
N GLY A 318 -13.30 -4.24 -94.03
CA GLY A 318 -14.28 -4.83 -93.11
C GLY A 318 -15.21 -3.84 -92.39
N LEU A 319 -15.05 -2.53 -92.62
CA LEU A 319 -15.97 -1.51 -92.10
C LEU A 319 -16.99 -1.12 -93.18
N THR A 320 -18.24 -0.90 -92.80
CA THR A 320 -19.22 -0.15 -93.59
C THR A 320 -19.25 1.30 -93.11
N LEU A 321 -18.77 2.24 -93.93
CA LEU A 321 -18.87 3.68 -93.66
C LEU A 321 -20.04 4.27 -94.43
N ARG A 322 -21.11 4.62 -93.70
CA ARG A 322 -22.38 5.12 -94.25
C ARG A 322 -22.46 6.65 -94.15
N LEU A 323 -22.97 7.30 -95.19
CA LEU A 323 -23.32 8.72 -95.10
C LEU A 323 -24.68 8.87 -94.43
N VAL A 324 -24.76 9.76 -93.44
CA VAL A 324 -25.99 10.02 -92.69
C VAL A 324 -27.20 10.24 -93.61
N ALA A 325 -28.36 9.74 -93.20
CA ALA A 325 -29.64 9.86 -93.93
C ALA A 325 -29.64 9.28 -95.36
N THR A 326 -28.65 8.46 -95.74
CA THR A 326 -28.58 7.83 -97.07
C THR A 326 -28.26 6.33 -96.97
N ALA A 327 -28.52 5.59 -98.05
CA ALA A 327 -28.07 4.20 -98.21
C ALA A 327 -26.61 4.10 -98.69
N THR A 328 -25.98 5.22 -99.08
CA THR A 328 -24.64 5.27 -99.66
C THR A 328 -23.60 4.81 -98.65
N THR A 329 -22.67 3.95 -99.08
CA THR A 329 -21.53 3.44 -98.30
C THR A 329 -20.21 3.65 -99.04
N GLY A 330 -19.07 3.49 -98.37
CA GLY A 330 -17.73 3.62 -98.97
C GLY A 330 -16.90 4.78 -98.39
N THR A 331 -15.73 5.04 -98.98
CA THR A 331 -14.91 6.22 -98.68
C THR A 331 -15.67 7.51 -98.95
N ARG A 332 -15.43 8.56 -98.14
CA ARG A 332 -15.99 9.91 -98.31
C ARG A 332 -14.92 10.95 -98.51
N GLY A 333 -15.23 11.98 -99.30
CA GLY A 333 -14.47 13.21 -99.33
C GLY A 333 -14.86 14.10 -98.15
N LEU A 334 -13.88 14.83 -97.61
CA LEU A 334 -14.11 15.94 -96.70
C LEU A 334 -13.45 17.17 -97.32
N LEU A 335 -14.27 18.13 -97.77
CA LEU A 335 -13.81 19.38 -98.39
C LEU A 335 -12.85 20.15 -97.47
N ALA A 336 -12.06 21.05 -98.05
CA ALA A 336 -11.12 21.89 -97.31
C ALA A 336 -11.84 22.61 -96.16
N ARG A 337 -11.27 22.57 -94.94
CA ARG A 337 -11.86 23.15 -93.71
C ARG A 337 -13.23 22.59 -93.31
N GLY A 338 -13.66 21.49 -93.94
CA GLY A 338 -14.86 20.75 -93.55
C GLY A 338 -14.68 20.03 -92.22
N MET A 339 -15.79 19.72 -91.57
CA MET A 339 -15.82 18.96 -90.32
C MET A 339 -16.80 17.81 -90.44
N ALA A 340 -16.38 16.62 -90.02
CA ALA A 340 -17.18 15.41 -90.00
C ALA A 340 -17.15 14.80 -88.60
N THR A 341 -18.26 14.26 -88.13
CA THR A 341 -18.32 13.40 -86.97
C THR A 341 -18.65 11.99 -87.43
N ILE A 342 -17.89 11.04 -86.93
CA ILE A 342 -18.09 9.62 -87.13
C ILE A 342 -18.70 9.06 -85.85
N PHE A 343 -19.86 8.46 -85.98
CA PHE A 343 -20.53 7.71 -84.92
C PHE A 343 -20.47 6.22 -85.24
N PHE A 344 -19.89 5.43 -84.37
CA PHE A 344 -19.82 3.98 -84.53
C PHE A 344 -21.11 3.35 -84.02
N VAL A 345 -21.88 2.78 -84.95
CA VAL A 345 -23.11 2.03 -84.63
C VAL A 345 -22.75 0.64 -84.11
N SER A 346 -21.66 0.07 -84.63
CA SER A 346 -21.05 -1.17 -84.15
C SER A 346 -19.54 -1.16 -84.48
N ALA A 347 -18.85 -2.23 -84.09
CA ALA A 347 -17.44 -2.42 -84.46
C ALA A 347 -17.18 -2.52 -85.97
N THR A 348 -18.22 -2.73 -86.79
CA THR A 348 -18.09 -2.91 -88.24
C THR A 348 -18.98 -1.95 -89.06
N GLU A 349 -19.75 -1.08 -88.42
CA GLU A 349 -20.56 -0.05 -89.09
C GLU A 349 -20.40 1.30 -88.40
N ALA A 350 -20.07 2.32 -89.19
CA ALA A 350 -19.95 3.69 -88.75
C ALA A 350 -20.74 4.63 -89.67
N VAL A 351 -21.34 5.67 -89.09
CA VAL A 351 -22.06 6.72 -89.81
C VAL A 351 -21.23 7.99 -89.76
N VAL A 352 -20.96 8.57 -90.91
CA VAL A 352 -20.30 9.87 -91.05
C VAL A 352 -21.30 10.95 -91.43
N SER A 353 -21.22 12.09 -90.73
CA SER A 353 -22.05 13.27 -90.95
C SER A 353 -21.22 14.53 -90.76
N GLY A 354 -21.48 15.58 -91.53
CA GLY A 354 -20.92 16.89 -91.25
C GLY A 354 -20.85 17.81 -92.46
N ALA A 355 -20.53 19.08 -92.19
CA ALA A 355 -20.42 20.09 -93.23
C ALA A 355 -19.14 19.87 -94.04
N GLY A 356 -19.30 19.68 -95.36
CA GLY A 356 -18.20 19.41 -96.29
C GLY A 356 -17.93 17.92 -96.54
N VAL A 357 -18.75 17.01 -95.99
CA VAL A 357 -18.69 15.59 -96.36
C VAL A 357 -19.37 15.40 -97.72
N THR A 358 -18.67 14.73 -98.64
CA THR A 358 -19.14 14.36 -99.99
C THR A 358 -19.02 12.87 -100.21
#